data_AF-A0A1B1VWP3-F1
#
_entry.id   AF-A0A1B1VWP3-F1
#
_cell.length_a   1.000
_cell.length_b   1.000
_cell.length_c   1.000
_cell.angle_alpha   90.00
_cell.angle_beta   90.00
_cell.angle_gamma   90.00
#
_symmetry.space_group_name_H-M   'P 1'
#
loop_
_entity.id
_entity.type
_entity.pdbx_description
1 polymer ?
#
loop_
_entity_poly.entity_id
_entity_poly.type
_entity_poly.pdbx_seq_one_letter_code
_entity_poly.pdbx_strand_id
1 'polypeptide(L)'
;VQEAGEKLMDVSNLGVPEIEQRLKALNLAWAELKQLAATRGQKLDESLVYQQFLAKVEEEEAWISEKQQLLSVEDYGDTMAAVQGLLKKHDVFETDFTAHGERCRDICEYGTKLVADGNHHADNINQRCQQLQTKLDNLSSLASRRKAKLKDNSAYLQFWIADKETHVRSEEFGRDLSTVQTLLTKQDTFDAGLHAFEHEGIQNITTLKDHLIESNHDQSAAILKRHADVIDRWQKLLGDSDSRKQHLLR
;
A
#
# COMPACT_ATOMS: atom_id res chain seq x y z
N VAL A 1 57.79 22.78 -22.78
CA VAL A 1 58.25 23.72 -21.72
C VAL A 1 59.46 23.15 -20.98
N GLN A 2 59.37 21.92 -20.44
CA GLN A 2 60.50 21.25 -19.77
C GLN A 2 61.70 21.04 -20.70
N GLU A 3 61.47 20.49 -21.89
CA GLU A 3 62.50 20.29 -22.93
C GLU A 3 63.13 21.60 -23.45
N ALA A 4 62.39 22.71 -23.38
CA ALA A 4 62.89 24.03 -23.78
C ALA A 4 63.71 24.69 -22.65
N GLY A 5 63.34 24.45 -21.39
CA GLY A 5 64.11 24.87 -20.22
C GLY A 5 65.42 24.10 -20.08
N GLU A 6 65.42 22.79 -20.33
CA GLU A 6 66.62 21.95 -20.38
C GLU A 6 67.60 22.42 -21.46
N LYS A 7 67.11 22.70 -22.67
CA LYS A 7 67.93 23.26 -23.76
C LYS A 7 68.49 24.65 -23.45
N LEU A 8 67.81 25.49 -22.69
CA LEU A 8 68.30 26.82 -22.29
C LEU A 8 69.42 26.74 -21.24
N MET A 9 69.37 25.73 -20.36
CA MET A 9 70.43 25.47 -19.37
C MET A 9 71.70 24.91 -20.01
N ASP A 10 71.58 24.16 -21.11
CA ASP A 10 72.72 23.61 -21.87
C ASP A 10 73.49 24.67 -22.69
N VAL A 11 72.85 25.79 -23.03
CA VAL A 11 73.41 26.79 -23.98
C VAL A 11 74.01 28.02 -23.27
N SER A 12 73.68 28.28 -21.99
CA SER A 12 74.18 29.44 -21.22
C SER A 12 74.24 29.17 -19.72
N ASN A 13 75.34 29.54 -19.06
CA ASN A 13 75.54 29.37 -17.62
C ASN A 13 74.93 30.52 -16.77
N LEU A 14 74.36 31.54 -17.40
CA LEU A 14 73.71 32.68 -16.74
C LEU A 14 72.24 32.37 -16.47
N GLY A 15 71.82 32.38 -15.21
CA GLY A 15 70.42 32.17 -14.81
C GLY A 15 69.98 30.71 -14.67
N VAL A 16 70.89 29.74 -14.87
CA VAL A 16 70.60 28.29 -14.71
C VAL A 16 69.97 27.94 -13.36
N PRO A 17 70.45 28.45 -12.20
CA PRO A 17 69.82 28.13 -10.91
C PRO A 17 68.37 28.62 -10.82
N GLU A 18 68.06 29.77 -11.44
CA GLU A 18 66.71 30.33 -11.45
C GLU A 18 65.79 29.56 -12.40
N ILE A 19 66.30 29.11 -13.55
CA ILE A 19 65.59 28.25 -14.49
C ILE A 19 65.29 26.88 -13.85
N GLU A 20 66.26 26.26 -13.18
CA GLU A 20 66.07 25.00 -12.45
C GLU A 20 65.00 25.14 -11.36
N GLN A 21 65.05 26.23 -10.58
CA GLN A 21 64.07 26.47 -9.53
C GLN A 21 62.67 26.65 -10.09
N ARG A 22 62.52 27.38 -11.21
CA ARG A 22 61.23 27.57 -11.89
C ARG A 22 60.71 26.27 -12.50
N LEU A 23 61.56 25.45 -13.10
CA LEU A 23 61.18 24.13 -13.62
C LEU A 23 60.73 23.17 -12.50
N LYS A 24 61.44 23.15 -11.36
CA LYS A 24 61.03 22.40 -10.17
C LYS A 24 59.67 22.86 -9.66
N ALA A 25 59.46 24.16 -9.51
CA ALA A 25 58.18 24.73 -9.08
C ALA A 25 57.04 24.37 -10.05
N LEU A 26 57.29 24.45 -11.37
CA LEU A 26 56.32 24.07 -12.40
C LEU A 26 55.95 22.58 -12.32
N ASN A 27 56.94 21.69 -12.14
CA ASN A 27 56.70 20.26 -12.03
C ASN A 27 55.89 19.92 -10.77
N LEU A 28 56.17 20.58 -9.64
CA LEU A 28 55.38 20.43 -8.41
C LEU A 28 53.93 20.90 -8.61
N ALA A 29 53.73 22.10 -9.16
CA ALA A 29 52.41 22.63 -9.44
C ALA A 29 51.62 21.75 -10.43
N TRP A 30 52.30 21.18 -11.42
CA TRP A 30 51.68 20.25 -12.37
C TRP A 30 51.27 18.92 -11.71
N ALA A 31 52.10 18.39 -10.82
CA ALA A 31 51.78 17.19 -10.05
C ALA A 31 50.57 17.42 -9.12
N GLU A 32 50.54 18.56 -8.43
CA GLU A 32 49.41 18.97 -7.59
C GLU A 32 48.12 19.13 -8.42
N LEU A 33 48.19 19.79 -9.57
CA LEU A 33 47.04 19.95 -10.46
C LEU A 33 46.49 18.60 -10.93
N LYS A 34 47.37 17.65 -11.29
CA LYS A 34 46.96 16.29 -11.65
C LYS A 34 46.25 15.58 -10.50
N GLN A 35 46.77 15.71 -9.28
CA GLN A 35 46.15 15.11 -8.09
C GLN A 35 44.78 15.74 -7.80
N LEU A 36 44.66 17.06 -7.90
CA LEU A 36 43.39 17.78 -7.75
C LEU A 36 42.37 17.34 -8.81
N ALA A 37 42.80 17.22 -10.07
CA ALA A 37 41.95 16.77 -11.16
C ALA A 37 41.47 15.31 -10.95
N ALA A 38 42.37 14.40 -10.54
CA ALA A 38 42.01 13.02 -10.22
C ALA A 38 41.02 12.93 -9.05
N THR A 39 41.26 13.68 -7.97
CA THR A 39 40.37 13.76 -6.81
C THR A 39 39.00 14.31 -7.19
N ARG A 40 38.96 15.33 -8.06
CA ARG A 40 37.70 15.87 -8.58
C ARG A 40 36.95 14.84 -9.42
N GLY A 41 37.65 14.09 -10.28
CA GLY A 41 37.06 13.01 -11.07
C GLY A 41 36.41 11.95 -10.19
N GLN A 42 37.14 11.46 -9.19
CA GLN A 42 36.63 10.48 -8.22
C GLN A 42 35.38 10.99 -7.49
N LYS A 43 35.37 12.23 -7.01
CA LYS A 43 34.20 12.81 -6.34
C LYS A 43 32.99 12.94 -7.27
N LEU A 44 33.20 13.23 -8.55
CA LEU A 44 32.11 13.29 -9.52
C LEU A 44 31.51 11.91 -9.78
N ASP A 45 32.35 10.87 -9.88
CA ASP A 45 31.88 9.49 -10.02
C ASP A 45 31.10 9.04 -8.77
N GLU A 46 31.60 9.37 -7.57
CA GLU A 46 30.90 9.12 -6.30
C GLU A 46 29.54 9.85 -6.24
N SER A 47 29.47 11.11 -6.67
CA SER A 47 28.20 11.83 -6.74
C SER A 47 27.25 11.24 -7.76
N LEU A 48 27.74 10.76 -8.91
CA LEU A 48 26.91 10.14 -9.94
C LEU A 48 26.23 8.87 -9.41
N VAL A 49 26.99 7.96 -8.79
CA VAL A 49 26.42 6.73 -8.22
C VAL A 49 25.47 7.00 -7.05
N TYR A 50 25.74 8.06 -6.27
CA TYR A 50 24.83 8.51 -5.23
C TYR A 50 23.50 9.03 -5.79
N GLN A 51 23.50 9.81 -6.87
CA GLN A 51 22.27 10.27 -7.52
C GLN A 51 21.46 9.09 -8.09
N GLN A 52 22.12 8.08 -8.65
CA GLN A 52 21.45 6.87 -9.10
C GLN A 52 20.80 6.08 -7.94
N PHE A 53 21.47 6.02 -6.79
CA PHE A 53 20.89 5.46 -5.57
C PHE A 53 19.64 6.25 -5.13
N LEU A 54 19.72 7.58 -5.08
CA LEU A 54 18.59 8.43 -4.68
C LEU A 54 17.38 8.24 -5.59
N ALA A 55 17.58 8.20 -6.91
CA ALA A 55 16.49 7.99 -7.86
C ALA A 55 15.72 6.69 -7.59
N LYS A 56 16.43 5.61 -7.26
CA LYS A 56 15.81 4.32 -6.89
C LYS A 56 15.05 4.40 -5.56
N VAL A 57 15.60 5.11 -4.57
CA VAL A 57 14.90 5.35 -3.30
C VAL A 57 13.61 6.13 -3.53
N GLU A 58 13.66 7.19 -4.34
CA GLU A 58 12.50 8.04 -4.64
C GLU A 58 11.39 7.29 -5.39
N GLU A 59 11.76 6.40 -6.31
CA GLU A 59 10.80 5.53 -7.01
C GLU A 59 10.01 4.66 -6.01
N GLU A 60 10.72 4.01 -5.08
CA GLU A 60 10.08 3.17 -4.08
C GLU A 60 9.30 3.98 -3.04
N GLU A 61 9.80 5.15 -2.63
CA GLU A 61 9.06 6.04 -1.73
C GLU A 61 7.76 6.56 -2.36
N ALA A 62 7.75 6.83 -3.67
CA ALA A 62 6.55 7.24 -4.39
C ALA A 62 5.53 6.11 -4.41
N TRP A 63 5.96 4.89 -4.72
CA TRP A 63 5.08 3.70 -4.67
C TRP A 63 4.51 3.49 -3.26
N ILE A 64 5.34 3.54 -2.22
CA ILE A 64 4.89 3.40 -0.83
C ILE A 64 3.83 4.46 -0.49
N SER A 65 4.07 5.71 -0.86
CA SER A 65 3.17 6.83 -0.57
C SER A 65 1.81 6.66 -1.27
N GLU A 66 1.81 6.23 -2.53
CA GLU A 66 0.61 5.89 -3.28
C GLU A 66 -0.20 4.79 -2.57
N LYS A 67 0.46 3.69 -2.17
CA LYS A 67 -0.24 2.58 -1.52
C LYS A 67 -0.72 2.91 -0.11
N GLN A 68 0.01 3.74 0.63
CA GLN A 68 -0.44 4.25 1.94
C GLN A 68 -1.75 5.03 1.80
N GLN A 69 -1.90 5.86 0.76
CA GLN A 69 -3.14 6.57 0.48
C GLN A 69 -4.28 5.63 0.10
N LEU A 70 -4.02 4.58 -0.68
CA LEU A 70 -5.06 3.61 -1.03
C LEU A 70 -5.54 2.80 0.19
N LEU A 71 -4.64 2.48 1.12
CA LEU A 71 -4.98 1.71 2.32
C LEU A 71 -5.69 2.54 3.40
N SER A 72 -5.62 3.87 3.37
CA SER A 72 -6.29 4.75 4.34
C SER A 72 -7.80 4.84 4.13
N VAL A 73 -8.32 4.42 2.97
CA VAL A 73 -9.75 4.40 2.68
C VAL A 73 -10.45 3.30 3.49
N GLU A 74 -11.32 3.67 4.42
CA GLU A 74 -12.05 2.74 5.30
C GLU A 74 -13.28 2.11 4.62
N ASP A 75 -13.09 1.37 3.52
CA ASP A 75 -14.11 0.48 2.92
C ASP A 75 -13.80 -0.98 3.22
N TYR A 76 -14.74 -1.67 3.88
CA TYR A 76 -14.65 -3.09 4.24
C TYR A 76 -15.73 -3.97 3.58
N GLY A 77 -16.60 -3.40 2.75
CA GLY A 77 -17.70 -4.08 2.10
C GLY A 77 -18.92 -4.32 3.00
N ASP A 78 -20.11 -4.22 2.42
CA ASP A 78 -21.42 -4.40 3.09
C ASP A 78 -22.06 -5.77 2.80
N THR A 79 -21.52 -6.50 1.83
CA THR A 79 -22.00 -7.82 1.42
C THR A 79 -20.88 -8.85 1.40
N MET A 80 -21.25 -10.13 1.49
CA MET A 80 -20.30 -11.24 1.37
C MET A 80 -19.50 -11.17 0.06
N ALA A 81 -20.12 -10.79 -1.05
CA ALA A 81 -19.43 -10.68 -2.32
C ALA A 81 -18.44 -9.49 -2.34
N ALA A 82 -18.82 -8.34 -1.76
CA ALA A 82 -17.97 -7.17 -1.68
C ALA A 82 -16.72 -7.42 -0.82
N VAL A 83 -16.88 -8.00 0.39
CA VAL A 83 -15.75 -8.27 1.29
C VAL A 83 -14.78 -9.30 0.70
N GLN A 84 -15.29 -10.34 0.01
CA GLN A 84 -14.44 -11.32 -0.68
C GLN A 84 -13.67 -10.68 -1.85
N GLY A 85 -14.30 -9.78 -2.60
CA GLY A 85 -13.62 -9.02 -3.64
C GLY A 85 -12.52 -8.10 -3.09
N LEU A 86 -12.76 -7.46 -1.95
CA LEU A 86 -11.77 -6.61 -1.27
C LEU A 86 -10.60 -7.44 -0.71
N LEU A 87 -10.87 -8.61 -0.13
CA LEU A 87 -9.84 -9.55 0.32
C LEU A 87 -8.95 -9.99 -0.85
N LYS A 88 -9.54 -10.38 -1.99
CA LYS A 88 -8.77 -10.77 -3.18
C LYS A 88 -7.89 -9.63 -3.70
N LYS A 89 -8.40 -8.39 -3.72
CA LYS A 89 -7.58 -7.22 -4.08
C LYS A 89 -6.44 -7.01 -3.09
N HIS A 90 -6.68 -7.27 -1.80
CA HIS A 90 -5.65 -7.16 -0.77
C HIS A 90 -4.56 -8.23 -0.93
N ASP A 91 -4.91 -9.45 -1.32
CA ASP A 91 -3.92 -10.52 -1.59
C ASP A 91 -3.01 -10.15 -2.78
N VAL A 92 -3.55 -9.48 -3.80
CA VAL A 92 -2.74 -8.91 -4.90
C VAL A 92 -1.78 -7.85 -4.37
N PHE A 93 -2.28 -6.92 -3.54
CA PHE A 93 -1.43 -5.92 -2.90
C PHE A 93 -0.30 -6.55 -2.07
N GLU A 94 -0.55 -7.62 -1.30
CA GLU A 94 0.49 -8.31 -0.52
C GLU A 94 1.56 -8.96 -1.40
N THR A 95 1.17 -9.43 -2.59
CA THR A 95 2.10 -9.95 -3.58
C THR A 95 3.02 -8.83 -4.08
N ASP A 96 2.43 -7.70 -4.49
CA ASP A 96 3.20 -6.53 -4.92
C ASP A 96 4.10 -6.00 -3.79
N PHE A 97 3.57 -5.92 -2.56
CA PHE A 97 4.31 -5.47 -1.39
C PHE A 97 5.54 -6.31 -1.11
N THR A 98 5.46 -7.63 -1.31
CA THR A 98 6.61 -8.53 -1.15
C THR A 98 7.71 -8.19 -2.17
N ALA A 99 7.36 -8.01 -3.45
CA ALA A 99 8.31 -7.68 -4.50
C ALA A 99 8.98 -6.30 -4.28
N HIS A 100 8.21 -5.31 -3.85
CA HIS A 100 8.73 -3.97 -3.51
C HIS A 100 9.60 -4.00 -2.23
N GLY A 101 9.24 -4.82 -1.25
CA GLY A 101 10.05 -5.06 -0.05
C GLY A 101 11.43 -5.63 -0.38
N GLU A 102 11.50 -6.60 -1.29
CA GLU A 102 12.78 -7.15 -1.78
C GLU A 102 13.61 -6.08 -2.48
N ARG A 103 13.00 -5.27 -3.35
CA ARG A 103 13.71 -4.20 -4.05
C ARG A 103 14.24 -3.12 -3.11
N CYS A 104 13.47 -2.73 -2.10
CA CYS A 104 13.93 -1.79 -1.08
C CYS A 104 15.13 -2.34 -0.30
N ARG A 105 15.13 -3.64 0.02
CA ARG A 105 16.28 -4.31 0.63
C ARG A 105 17.49 -4.25 -0.28
N ASP A 106 17.33 -4.57 -1.57
CA ASP A 106 18.42 -4.53 -2.54
C ASP A 106 19.00 -3.11 -2.72
N ILE A 107 18.15 -2.09 -2.68
CA ILE A 107 18.55 -0.67 -2.68
C ILE A 107 19.36 -0.33 -1.43
N CYS A 108 18.92 -0.78 -0.25
CA CYS A 108 19.63 -0.57 1.01
C CYS A 108 20.99 -1.28 1.02
N GLU A 109 21.05 -2.52 0.54
CA GLU A 109 22.31 -3.27 0.37
C GLU A 109 23.27 -2.57 -0.60
N TYR A 110 22.76 -2.02 -1.69
CA TYR A 110 23.54 -1.18 -2.61
C TYR A 110 24.06 0.09 -1.91
N GLY A 111 23.22 0.76 -1.11
CA GLY A 111 23.63 1.89 -0.28
C GLY A 111 24.76 1.53 0.69
N THR A 112 24.67 0.39 1.38
CA THR A 112 25.75 -0.10 2.25
C THR A 112 27.05 -0.33 1.49
N LYS A 113 27.00 -0.85 0.25
CA LYS A 113 28.20 -0.99 -0.60
C LYS A 113 28.80 0.37 -0.96
N LEU A 114 27.99 1.36 -1.34
CA LEU A 114 28.47 2.71 -1.62
C LEU A 114 29.18 3.34 -0.41
N VAL A 115 28.65 3.13 0.79
CA VAL A 115 29.29 3.57 2.04
C VAL A 115 30.63 2.86 2.25
N ALA A 116 30.68 1.54 2.05
CA ALA A 116 31.90 0.75 2.19
C ALA A 116 32.98 1.13 1.17
N ASP A 117 32.58 1.52 -0.04
CA ASP A 117 33.46 1.99 -1.11
C ASP A 117 33.98 3.44 -0.87
N GLY A 118 33.59 4.07 0.23
CA GLY A 118 34.10 5.38 0.65
C GLY A 118 33.35 6.58 0.05
N ASN A 119 32.11 6.39 -0.40
CA ASN A 119 31.31 7.50 -0.93
C ASN A 119 31.14 8.62 0.12
N HIS A 120 31.45 9.86 -0.27
CA HIS A 120 31.40 11.01 0.64
C HIS A 120 30.00 11.42 1.12
N HIS A 121 28.93 10.77 0.64
CA HIS A 121 27.55 10.97 1.10
C HIS A 121 27.07 9.91 2.11
N ALA A 122 27.98 9.21 2.80
CA ALA A 122 27.66 8.07 3.65
C ALA A 122 26.51 8.32 4.67
N ASP A 123 26.52 9.47 5.36
CA ASP A 123 25.47 9.81 6.34
C ASP A 123 24.09 9.90 5.70
N ASN A 124 23.99 10.55 4.52
CA ASN A 124 22.73 10.65 3.79
C ASN A 124 22.28 9.28 3.29
N ILE A 125 23.18 8.46 2.75
CA ILE A 125 22.83 7.11 2.28
C ILE A 125 22.20 6.30 3.42
N ASN A 126 22.85 6.27 4.59
CA ASN A 126 22.34 5.56 5.76
C ASN A 126 20.98 6.12 6.22
N GLN A 127 20.82 7.46 6.25
CA GLN A 127 19.57 8.10 6.61
C GLN A 127 18.44 7.73 5.64
N ARG A 128 18.70 7.73 4.33
CA ARG A 128 17.69 7.39 3.32
C ARG A 128 17.27 5.92 3.41
N CYS A 129 18.21 5.00 3.65
CA CYS A 129 17.88 3.59 3.90
C CYS A 129 16.98 3.41 5.14
N GLN A 130 17.29 4.10 6.25
CA GLN A 130 16.47 4.05 7.47
C GLN A 130 15.06 4.62 7.25
N GLN A 131 14.95 5.73 6.52
CA GLN A 131 13.66 6.34 6.18
C GLN A 131 12.81 5.41 5.30
N LEU A 132 13.41 4.81 4.28
CA LEU A 132 12.73 3.85 3.39
C LEU A 132 12.21 2.65 4.18
N GLN A 133 13.04 2.08 5.07
CA GLN A 133 12.63 0.97 5.94
C GLN A 133 11.47 1.37 6.87
N THR A 134 11.56 2.53 7.51
CA THR A 134 10.48 3.04 8.38
C THR A 134 9.17 3.20 7.62
N LYS A 135 9.21 3.69 6.38
CA LYS A 135 8.02 3.83 5.52
C LYS A 135 7.42 2.48 5.15
N LEU A 136 8.25 1.48 4.85
CA LEU A 136 7.79 0.10 4.60
C LEU A 136 7.13 -0.53 5.84
N ASP A 137 7.73 -0.37 7.01
CA ASP A 137 7.20 -0.92 8.27
C ASP A 137 5.82 -0.31 8.60
N ASN A 138 5.68 0.99 8.36
CA ASN A 138 4.40 1.69 8.49
C ASN A 138 3.35 1.17 7.49
N LEU A 139 3.73 0.97 6.22
CA LEU A 139 2.84 0.42 5.21
C LEU A 139 2.40 -1.02 5.55
N SER A 140 3.33 -1.85 6.03
CA SER A 140 3.06 -3.22 6.50
C SER A 140 2.05 -3.24 7.66
N SER A 141 2.20 -2.32 8.61
CA SER A 141 1.29 -2.17 9.74
C SER A 141 -0.12 -1.77 9.30
N LEU A 142 -0.22 -0.83 8.36
CA LEU A 142 -1.50 -0.42 7.76
C LEU A 142 -2.18 -1.58 7.01
N ALA A 143 -1.40 -2.31 6.20
CA ALA A 143 -1.89 -3.46 5.45
C ALA A 143 -2.43 -4.55 6.37
N SER A 144 -1.66 -4.91 7.41
CA SER A 144 -2.05 -5.90 8.42
C SER A 144 -3.35 -5.52 9.13
N ARG A 145 -3.47 -4.25 9.53
CA ARG A 145 -4.70 -3.73 10.16
C ARG A 145 -5.91 -3.81 9.22
N ARG A 146 -5.73 -3.42 7.95
CA ARG A 146 -6.80 -3.50 6.94
C ARG A 146 -7.24 -4.95 6.73
N LYS A 147 -6.31 -5.89 6.60
CA LYS A 147 -6.59 -7.32 6.43
C LYS A 147 -7.38 -7.89 7.60
N ALA A 148 -7.00 -7.53 8.84
CA ALA A 148 -7.74 -7.92 10.03
C ALA A 148 -9.19 -7.42 9.97
N LYS A 149 -9.41 -6.14 9.67
CA LYS A 149 -10.77 -5.56 9.55
C LYS A 149 -11.62 -6.23 8.46
N LEU A 150 -11.04 -6.54 7.30
CA LEU A 150 -11.73 -7.28 6.24
C LEU A 150 -12.12 -8.70 6.67
N LYS A 151 -11.23 -9.40 7.38
CA LYS A 151 -11.51 -10.74 7.91
C LYS A 151 -12.59 -10.72 8.99
N ASP A 152 -12.51 -9.78 9.93
CA ASP A 152 -13.52 -9.60 10.98
C ASP A 152 -14.90 -9.34 10.36
N ASN A 153 -14.99 -8.45 9.38
CA ASN A 153 -16.24 -8.18 8.68
C ASN A 153 -16.76 -9.40 7.91
N SER A 154 -15.87 -10.14 7.24
CA SER A 154 -16.25 -11.39 6.58
C SER A 154 -16.81 -12.42 7.56
N ALA A 155 -16.20 -12.57 8.74
CA ALA A 155 -16.67 -13.50 9.77
C ALA A 155 -18.04 -13.06 10.33
N TYR A 156 -18.22 -11.76 10.58
CA TYR A 156 -19.49 -11.19 11.02
C TYR A 156 -20.62 -11.48 10.02
N LEU A 157 -20.40 -11.19 8.73
CA LEU A 157 -21.39 -11.43 7.68
C LEU A 157 -21.71 -12.92 7.52
N GLN A 158 -20.72 -13.82 7.68
CA GLN A 158 -20.96 -15.26 7.65
C GLN A 158 -21.84 -15.72 8.81
N PHE A 159 -21.56 -15.24 10.03
CA PHE A 159 -22.36 -15.56 11.21
C PHE A 159 -23.79 -15.03 11.07
N TRP A 160 -23.95 -13.78 10.62
CA TRP A 160 -25.26 -13.18 10.41
C TRP A 160 -26.07 -13.97 9.38
N ILE A 161 -25.48 -14.35 8.24
CA ILE A 161 -26.15 -15.19 7.24
C ILE A 161 -26.55 -16.53 7.85
N ALA A 162 -25.65 -17.21 8.58
CA ALA A 162 -25.92 -18.51 9.18
C ALA A 162 -27.06 -18.47 10.22
N ASP A 163 -27.12 -17.41 11.04
CA ASP A 163 -28.22 -17.18 11.99
C ASP A 163 -29.57 -17.04 11.27
N LYS A 164 -29.62 -16.23 10.21
CA LYS A 164 -30.84 -16.05 9.42
C LYS A 164 -31.23 -17.32 8.67
N GLU A 165 -30.28 -18.04 8.08
CA GLU A 165 -30.54 -19.33 7.43
C GLU A 165 -31.09 -20.36 8.42
N THR A 166 -30.58 -20.40 9.66
CA THR A 166 -31.07 -21.33 10.70
C THR A 166 -32.52 -21.02 11.08
N HIS A 167 -32.86 -19.74 11.22
CA HIS A 167 -34.23 -19.32 11.48
C HIS A 167 -35.17 -19.69 10.32
N VAL A 168 -34.78 -19.44 9.07
CA VAL A 168 -35.62 -19.67 7.90
C VAL A 168 -35.79 -21.16 7.58
N ARG A 169 -34.73 -21.97 7.75
CA ARG A 169 -34.76 -23.43 7.45
C ARG A 169 -35.32 -24.31 8.57
N SER A 170 -35.74 -23.73 9.70
CA SER A 170 -36.29 -24.54 10.79
C SER A 170 -37.64 -25.13 10.38
N GLU A 171 -37.63 -26.45 10.13
CA GLU A 171 -38.78 -27.34 9.95
C GLU A 171 -39.42 -27.76 11.28
N GLU A 172 -39.23 -26.99 12.35
CA GLU A 172 -39.89 -27.26 13.62
C GLU A 172 -41.32 -26.72 13.55
N PHE A 173 -42.30 -27.61 13.55
CA PHE A 173 -43.73 -27.27 13.35
C PHE A 173 -44.55 -27.26 14.64
N GLY A 174 -43.94 -27.63 15.77
CA GLY A 174 -44.67 -27.91 17.00
C GLY A 174 -45.46 -29.23 16.90
N ARG A 175 -45.76 -29.82 18.05
CA ARG A 175 -46.52 -31.08 18.15
C ARG A 175 -47.87 -30.90 18.85
N ASP A 176 -48.09 -29.72 19.41
CA ASP A 176 -49.26 -29.33 20.16
C ASP A 176 -49.50 -27.81 20.02
N LEU A 177 -50.67 -27.36 20.46
CA LEU A 177 -51.05 -25.94 20.36
C LEU A 177 -50.04 -25.01 21.05
N SER A 178 -49.43 -25.42 22.16
CA SER A 178 -48.50 -24.59 22.92
C SER A 178 -47.18 -24.39 22.18
N THR A 179 -46.66 -25.45 21.55
CA THR A 179 -45.42 -25.42 20.78
C THR A 179 -45.61 -24.66 19.47
N VAL A 180 -46.75 -24.82 18.79
CA VAL A 180 -47.12 -24.03 17.61
C VAL A 180 -47.23 -22.53 17.95
N GLN A 181 -47.93 -22.17 19.04
CA GLN A 181 -48.06 -20.77 19.47
C GLN A 181 -46.70 -20.13 19.79
N THR A 182 -45.78 -20.90 20.38
CA THR A 182 -44.41 -20.46 20.67
C THR A 182 -43.63 -20.19 19.38
N LEU A 183 -43.76 -21.08 18.38
CA LEU A 183 -43.11 -20.92 17.08
C LEU A 183 -43.67 -19.73 16.30
N LEU A 184 -45.00 -19.52 16.33
CA LEU A 184 -45.63 -18.33 15.75
C LEU A 184 -45.14 -17.05 16.41
N THR A 185 -45.03 -17.02 17.74
CA THR A 185 -44.51 -15.85 18.47
C THR A 185 -43.05 -15.55 18.09
N LYS A 186 -42.23 -16.60 17.94
CA LYS A 186 -40.85 -16.47 17.45
C LYS A 186 -40.81 -15.95 16.00
N GLN A 187 -41.68 -16.46 15.13
CA GLN A 187 -41.79 -16.02 13.74
C GLN A 187 -42.26 -14.56 13.65
N ASP A 188 -43.24 -14.14 14.46
CA ASP A 188 -43.67 -12.74 14.53
C ASP A 188 -42.57 -11.82 15.05
N THR A 189 -41.79 -12.26 16.04
CA THR A 189 -40.64 -11.51 16.56
C THR A 189 -39.55 -11.38 15.48
N PHE A 190 -39.31 -12.44 14.71
CA PHE A 190 -38.38 -12.45 13.60
C PHE A 190 -38.84 -11.50 12.47
N ASP A 191 -40.11 -11.57 12.07
CA ASP A 191 -40.72 -10.68 11.06
C ASP A 191 -40.67 -9.21 11.51
N ALA A 192 -40.94 -8.92 12.79
CA ALA A 192 -40.79 -7.58 13.35
C ALA A 192 -39.34 -7.09 13.27
N GLY A 193 -38.36 -7.97 13.53
CA GLY A 193 -36.94 -7.67 13.34
C GLY A 193 -36.56 -7.43 11.88
N LEU A 194 -37.15 -8.17 10.94
CA LEU A 194 -36.97 -7.93 9.50
C LEU A 194 -37.54 -6.56 9.10
N HIS A 195 -38.75 -6.22 9.52
CA HIS A 195 -39.33 -4.91 9.24
C HIS A 195 -38.55 -3.75 9.87
N ALA A 196 -38.04 -3.90 11.09
CA ALA A 196 -37.15 -2.91 11.68
C ALA A 196 -35.88 -2.72 10.84
N PHE A 197 -35.26 -3.82 10.37
CA PHE A 197 -34.10 -3.76 9.49
C PHE A 197 -34.42 -3.18 8.10
N GLU A 198 -35.63 -3.37 7.59
CA GLU A 198 -36.09 -2.73 6.34
C GLU A 198 -36.09 -1.20 6.49
N HIS A 199 -36.69 -0.70 7.58
CA HIS A 199 -36.81 0.73 7.84
C HIS A 199 -35.48 1.39 8.21
N GLU A 200 -34.63 0.74 9.01
CA GLU A 200 -33.40 1.35 9.50
C GLU A 200 -32.16 0.97 8.67
N GLY A 201 -32.17 -0.19 8.03
CA GLY A 201 -31.04 -0.68 7.23
C GLY A 201 -31.25 -0.41 5.75
N ILE A 202 -32.27 -1.04 5.15
CA ILE A 202 -32.47 -1.02 3.70
C ILE A 202 -32.81 0.39 3.18
N GLN A 203 -33.64 1.16 3.89
CA GLN A 203 -33.94 2.55 3.51
C GLN A 203 -32.71 3.46 3.60
N ASN A 204 -31.88 3.31 4.63
CA ASN A 204 -30.66 4.09 4.79
C ASN A 204 -29.64 3.77 3.69
N ILE A 205 -29.43 2.48 3.37
CA ILE A 205 -28.56 2.05 2.27
C ILE A 205 -29.08 2.58 0.93
N THR A 206 -30.40 2.56 0.72
CA THR A 206 -31.02 3.09 -0.51
C THR A 206 -30.81 4.59 -0.64
N THR A 207 -31.04 5.35 0.44
CA THR A 207 -30.86 6.81 0.47
C THR A 207 -29.40 7.19 0.23
N LEU A 208 -28.46 6.48 0.86
CA LEU A 208 -27.03 6.71 0.66
C LEU A 208 -26.62 6.42 -0.79
N LYS A 209 -27.11 5.32 -1.37
CA LYS A 209 -26.91 5.02 -2.79
C LYS A 209 -27.44 6.16 -3.66
N ASP A 210 -28.66 6.67 -3.42
CA ASP A 210 -29.25 7.74 -4.23
C ASP A 210 -28.40 9.01 -4.18
N HIS A 211 -27.97 9.41 -2.99
CA HIS A 211 -27.08 10.55 -2.82
C HIS A 211 -25.74 10.37 -3.57
N LEU A 212 -25.13 9.18 -3.50
CA LEU A 212 -23.86 8.92 -4.19
C LEU A 212 -24.01 8.97 -5.72
N ILE A 213 -25.13 8.48 -6.26
CA ILE A 213 -25.45 8.57 -7.69
C ILE A 213 -25.70 10.03 -8.10
N GLU A 214 -26.46 10.79 -7.32
CA GLU A 214 -26.72 12.21 -7.57
C GLU A 214 -25.45 13.06 -7.54
N SER A 215 -24.50 12.71 -6.67
CA SER A 215 -23.17 13.35 -6.62
C SER A 215 -22.22 12.97 -7.76
N ASN A 216 -22.69 12.15 -8.72
CA ASN A 216 -21.96 11.67 -9.88
C ASN A 216 -20.67 10.91 -9.51
N HIS A 217 -20.73 10.10 -8.45
CA HIS A 217 -19.61 9.36 -7.90
C HIS A 217 -18.97 8.41 -8.94
N ASP A 218 -17.64 8.34 -9.00
CA ASP A 218 -16.89 7.59 -10.01
C ASP A 218 -17.21 6.08 -10.05
N GLN A 219 -17.70 5.54 -8.94
CA GLN A 219 -18.08 4.13 -8.80
C GLN A 219 -19.59 3.87 -8.95
N SER A 220 -20.35 4.81 -9.52
CA SER A 220 -21.82 4.74 -9.63
C SER A 220 -22.34 3.40 -10.18
N ALA A 221 -21.70 2.85 -11.22
CA ALA A 221 -22.08 1.56 -11.80
C ALA A 221 -21.90 0.38 -10.82
N ALA A 222 -20.84 0.40 -10.01
CA ALA A 222 -20.60 -0.62 -9.01
C ALA A 222 -21.56 -0.50 -7.82
N ILE A 223 -21.89 0.73 -7.42
CA ILE A 223 -22.85 1.04 -6.35
C ILE A 223 -24.25 0.53 -6.72
N LEU A 224 -24.73 0.81 -7.93
CA LEU A 224 -26.03 0.32 -8.43
C LEU A 224 -26.10 -1.20 -8.43
N LYS A 225 -25.04 -1.87 -8.89
CA LYS A 225 -24.98 -3.33 -8.91
C LYS A 225 -25.03 -3.92 -7.50
N ARG A 226 -24.25 -3.38 -6.56
CA ARG A 226 -24.25 -3.84 -5.16
C ARG A 226 -25.59 -3.63 -4.49
N HIS A 227 -26.23 -2.48 -4.69
CA HIS A 227 -27.57 -2.20 -4.16
C HIS A 227 -28.59 -3.21 -4.70
N ALA A 228 -28.59 -3.49 -6.00
CA ALA A 228 -29.47 -4.48 -6.60
C ALA A 228 -29.28 -5.88 -5.99
N ASP A 229 -28.04 -6.34 -5.81
CA ASP A 229 -27.73 -7.62 -5.18
C ASP A 229 -28.23 -7.70 -3.72
N VAL A 230 -28.19 -6.59 -2.97
CA VAL A 230 -28.72 -6.50 -1.59
C VAL A 230 -30.24 -6.61 -1.59
N ILE A 231 -30.92 -5.88 -2.47
CA ILE A 231 -32.38 -5.90 -2.56
C ILE A 231 -32.90 -7.28 -2.98
N ASP A 232 -32.25 -7.95 -3.93
CA ASP A 232 -32.64 -9.30 -4.35
C ASP A 232 -32.57 -10.32 -3.20
N ARG A 233 -31.47 -10.29 -2.43
CA ARG A 233 -31.32 -11.14 -1.24
C ARG A 233 -32.34 -10.82 -0.16
N TRP A 234 -32.65 -9.54 0.04
CA TRP A 234 -33.65 -9.07 0.98
C TRP A 234 -35.05 -9.60 0.61
N GLN A 235 -35.43 -9.46 -0.66
CA GLN A 235 -36.71 -9.95 -1.17
C GLN A 235 -36.83 -11.47 -1.04
N LYS A 236 -35.75 -12.20 -1.32
CA LYS A 236 -35.71 -13.65 -1.11
C LYS A 236 -35.94 -14.02 0.36
N LEU A 237 -35.25 -13.34 1.29
CA LEU A 237 -35.40 -13.58 2.73
C LEU A 237 -36.84 -13.32 3.21
N LEU A 238 -37.47 -12.24 2.74
CA LEU A 238 -38.87 -11.94 3.05
C LEU A 238 -39.81 -13.03 2.50
N GLY A 239 -39.59 -13.49 1.27
CA GLY A 239 -40.38 -14.54 0.65
C GLY A 239 -40.27 -15.88 1.39
N ASP A 240 -39.05 -16.25 1.82
CA ASP A 240 -38.82 -17.45 2.60
C ASP A 240 -39.47 -17.35 4.01
N SER A 241 -39.41 -16.17 4.64
CA SER A 241 -40.05 -15.90 5.94
C SER A 241 -41.58 -15.99 5.85
N ASP A 242 -42.20 -15.35 4.85
CA ASP A 242 -43.65 -15.38 4.65
C ASP A 242 -44.13 -16.81 4.34
N SER A 243 -43.39 -17.54 3.48
CA SER A 243 -43.70 -18.95 3.20
C SER A 243 -43.74 -19.78 4.47
N ARG A 244 -42.74 -19.62 5.37
CA ARG A 244 -42.72 -20.31 6.66
C ARG A 244 -43.90 -19.92 7.56
N LYS A 245 -44.24 -18.63 7.62
CA LYS A 245 -45.38 -18.13 8.41
C LYS A 245 -46.71 -18.70 7.92
N GLN A 246 -46.96 -18.65 6.61
CA GLN A 246 -48.17 -19.21 6.01
C GLN A 246 -48.30 -20.71 6.30
N HIS A 247 -47.17 -21.42 6.35
CA HIS A 247 -47.16 -22.84 6.68
C HIS A 247 -47.45 -23.13 8.17
N LEU A 248 -47.01 -22.29 9.11
CA LEU A 248 -47.33 -22.43 10.55
C LEU A 248 -48.80 -22.12 10.88
N LEU A 249 -49.50 -21.39 10.01
CA LEU A 249 -50.90 -20.99 10.19
C LEU A 249 -51.91 -21.99 9.59
N ARG A 250 -51.46 -23.02 8.86
CA ARG A 250 -52.30 -24.07 8.27
C ARG A 250 -52.50 -25.25 9.21
#